data_AF-A0A963ZW52-F1
#
_entry.id   AF-A0A963ZW52-F1
#
_cell.length_a   1.000
_cell.length_b   1.000
_cell.length_c   1.000
_cell.angle_alpha   90.00
_cell.angle_beta   90.00
_cell.angle_gamma   90.00
#
_symmetry.space_group_name_H-M   'P 1'
#
loop_
_entity.id
_entity.type
_entity.pdbx_description
1 polymer ?
#
loop_
_entity_poly.entity_id
_entity_poly.type
_entity_poly.pdbx_seq_one_letter_code
_entity_poly.pdbx_strand_id
1 'polypeptide(L)' 'MDELTYESALGELQAIVNQVQSEQIGIDELSAKLERAAGLIAFCRGKLRAADQDLQQLFADQEPG' A
#
# COMPACT_ATOMS: atom_id res chain seq x y z
N MET A 1 -11.36 7.02 -14.78
CA MET A 1 -10.38 7.37 -13.73
C MET A 1 -10.15 6.08 -12.98
N ASP A 2 -9.03 5.41 -13.24
CA ASP A 2 -8.72 4.15 -12.57
C ASP A 2 -8.46 4.42 -11.09
N GLU A 3 -9.32 3.88 -10.24
CA GLU A 3 -9.16 3.97 -8.80
C GLU A 3 -8.01 3.05 -8.38
N LEU A 4 -7.08 3.58 -7.57
CA LEU A 4 -5.94 2.79 -7.11
C LEU A 4 -6.44 1.62 -6.24
N THR A 5 -6.14 0.39 -6.65
CA THR A 5 -6.49 -0.83 -5.89
C THR A 5 -5.32 -1.30 -5.04
N TYR A 6 -5.61 -2.15 -4.04
CA TYR A 6 -4.55 -2.76 -3.22
C TYR A 6 -3.59 -3.60 -4.06
N GLU A 7 -4.10 -4.42 -4.98
CA GLU A 7 -3.29 -5.26 -5.86
C GLU A 7 -2.41 -4.42 -6.79
N SER A 8 -2.97 -3.37 -7.40
CA SER A 8 -2.19 -2.47 -8.25
C SER A 8 -1.11 -1.74 -7.45
N ALA A 9 -1.41 -1.26 -6.24
CA ALA A 9 -0.44 -0.60 -5.37
C ALA A 9 0.69 -1.54 -4.93
N LEU A 10 0.35 -2.80 -4.61
CA LEU A 10 1.34 -3.82 -4.26
C LEU A 10 2.23 -4.19 -5.45
N GLY A 11 1.65 -4.34 -6.64
CA GLY A 11 2.40 -4.59 -7.87
C GLY A 11 3.37 -3.47 -8.21
N GLU A 12 2.95 -2.21 -8.03
CA GLU A 12 3.81 -1.06 -8.21
C GLU A 12 4.95 -1.02 -7.18
N LEU A 13 4.67 -1.33 -5.91
CA LEU A 13 5.68 -1.48 -4.87
C LEU A 13 6.75 -2.51 -5.24
N GLN A 14 6.34 -3.68 -5.73
CA GLN A 14 7.26 -4.72 -6.17
C GLN A 14 8.14 -4.25 -7.35
N ALA A 15 7.55 -3.53 -8.30
CA ALA A 15 8.29 -2.95 -9.43
C ALA A 15 9.33 -1.91 -8.95
N ILE A 16 8.97 -1.07 -7.97
CA ILE A 16 9.90 -0.11 -7.37
C ILE A 16 11.06 -0.83 -6.70
N VAL A 17 10.81 -1.88 -5.90
CA VAL A 17 11.87 -2.67 -5.25
C VAL A 17 12.83 -3.24 -6.29
N ASN A 18 12.29 -3.83 -7.36
CA ASN A 18 13.11 -4.41 -8.43
C ASN A 18 13.98 -3.34 -9.13
N GLN A 19 13.45 -2.14 -9.34
CA GLN A 19 14.19 -1.02 -9.94
C GLN A 19 15.29 -0.50 -9.01
N VAL A 20 15.01 -0.36 -7.71
CA VAL A 20 15.99 0.10 -6.72
C VAL A 20 17.13 -0.91 -6.54
N GLN A 21 16.83 -2.21 -6.66
CA GLN A 21 17.84 -3.27 -6.62
C GLN A 21 18.68 -3.35 -7.89
N SER A 22 18.19 -2.80 -9.00
CA SER A 22 19.00 -2.66 -10.21
C SER A 22 20.02 -1.54 -9.97
N GLU A 23 21.31 -1.88 -9.91
CA GLU A 23 22.45 -0.99 -9.61
C GLU A 23 22.66 0.17 -10.63
N GLN A 24 21.66 0.45 -11.46
CA GLN A 24 21.67 1.45 -12.53
C GLN A 24 20.78 2.67 -12.22
N ILE A 25 20.18 2.75 -11.02
CA ILE A 25 19.32 3.87 -10.65
C ILE A 25 20.11 5.09 -10.18
N GLY A 26 19.80 6.27 -10.74
CA GLY A 26 20.38 7.54 -10.30
C GLY A 26 19.83 7.98 -8.94
N ILE A 27 20.59 8.79 -8.19
CA ILE A 27 20.22 9.24 -6.83
C ILE A 27 18.92 10.07 -6.78
N ASP A 28 18.68 10.91 -7.80
CA ASP A 28 17.47 11.71 -7.92
C ASP A 28 16.25 10.80 -8.17
N GLU A 29 16.43 9.79 -9.03
CA GLU A 29 15.39 8.82 -9.34
C GLU A 29 15.09 7.92 -8.14
N LEU A 30 16.12 7.50 -7.41
CA LEU A 30 15.98 6.74 -6.16
C LEU A 30 15.11 7.49 -5.14
N SER A 31 15.36 8.79 -4.96
CA SER A 31 14.58 9.62 -4.03
C SER A 31 13.10 9.67 -4.42
N ALA A 32 12.80 9.87 -5.71
CA ALA A 32 11.43 9.88 -6.22
C ALA A 32 10.74 8.50 -6.07
N LYS A 33 11.46 7.40 -6.33
CA LYS A 33 10.92 6.04 -6.14
C LYS A 33 10.60 5.75 -4.67
N LEU A 34 11.45 6.20 -3.75
CA LEU A 34 11.23 6.03 -2.31
C LEU A 34 10.02 6.83 -1.81
N GLU A 35 9.85 8.07 -2.27
CA GLU A 35 8.67 8.88 -1.95
C GLU A 35 7.38 8.20 -2.46
N ARG A 36 7.41 7.69 -3.70
CA ARG A 36 6.29 6.93 -4.26
C ARG A 36 5.99 5.67 -3.45
N ALA A 37 7.02 4.89 -3.10
CA ALA A 37 6.87 3.68 -2.29
C ALA A 37 6.26 3.99 -0.92
N ALA A 38 6.67 5.09 -0.27
CA ALA A 38 6.09 5.52 1.01
C ALA A 38 4.58 5.82 0.87
N GLY A 39 4.17 6.48 -0.21
CA GLY A 39 2.76 6.72 -0.52
C GLY A 39 1.96 5.43 -0.72
N LEU A 40 2.50 4.49 -1.48
CA LEU A 40 1.87 3.18 -1.71
C LEU A 40 1.73 2.37 -0.41
N ILE A 41 2.76 2.38 0.45
CA ILE A 41 2.71 1.71 1.76
C ILE A 41 1.61 2.33 2.63
N ALA A 42 1.52 3.66 2.67
CA ALA A 42 0.49 4.35 3.43
C ALA A 42 -0.93 3.98 2.94
N PHE A 43 -1.12 3.93 1.62
CA PHE A 43 -2.36 3.49 1.00
C PHE A 43 -2.73 2.05 1.39
N CYS A 44 -1.79 1.10 1.23
CA CYS A 44 -2.01 -0.30 1.57
C CYS A 44 -2.38 -0.49 3.05
N ARG A 45 -1.67 0.19 3.96
CA ARG A 45 -1.97 0.17 5.40
C ARG A 45 -3.35 0.77 5.71
N GLY A 46 -3.75 1.81 4.98
CA GLY A 46 -5.08 2.41 5.09
C GLY A 46 -6.18 1.41 4.73
N LYS A 47 -6.04 0.70 3.60
CA LYS A 47 -7.00 -0.33 3.18
C LYS A 47 -7.11 -1.48 4.18
N LEU A 48 -5.98 -1.96 4.71
CA LEU A 48 -5.99 -3.02 5.72
C LEU A 48 -6.67 -2.58 7.02
N ARG A 49 -6.41 -1.34 7.48
CA ARG A 49 -7.08 -0.78 8.66
C ARG A 49 -8.58 -0.63 8.47
N ALA A 50 -9.02 -0.16 7.30
CA ALA A 50 -10.44 -0.06 6.99
C ALA A 50 -11.11 -1.45 7.04
N ALA A 51 -10.50 -2.46 6.41
CA ALA A 51 -11.02 -3.82 6.45
C ALA A 51 -11.08 -4.39 7.89
N ASP A 52 -10.06 -4.12 8.71
CA ASP A 52 -10.04 -4.54 10.12
C ASP A 52 -11.14 -3.85 10.94
N GLN A 53 -11.37 -2.55 10.72
CA GLN A 53 -12.46 -1.81 11.35
C GLN A 53 -13.83 -2.36 10.95
N ASP A 54 -14.04 -2.65 9.67
CA ASP A 54 -15.30 -3.23 9.18
C ASP A 54 -15.56 -4.59 9.86
N LEU A 55 -14.52 -5.43 10.00
CA LEU A 55 -14.62 -6.69 10.73
C LEU A 55 -14.98 -6.45 12.21
N GLN A 56 -14.32 -5.52 12.89
CA GLN A 56 -14.63 -5.21 14.28
C GLN A 56 -16.06 -4.72 14.47
N GLN A 57 -16.59 -3.90 13.55
CA GLN A 57 -17.99 -3.46 13.59
C GLN A 57 -18.96 -4.63 13.42
N LEU A 58 -18.68 -5.56 12.51
CA LEU A 58 -19.50 -6.76 12.30
C LEU A 58 -19.55 -7.64 13.54
N PHE A 59 -18.43 -7.82 14.24
CA PHE A 59 -18.37 -8.62 15.47
C PHE A 59 -18.94 -7.90 16.70
N ALA A 60 -18.86 -6.57 16.76
CA ALA A 60 -19.48 -5.78 17.82
C ALA A 60 -21.02 -5.86 17.81
N ASP A 61 -21.62 -6.07 16.64
CA ASP A 61 -23.07 -6.27 16.48
C ASP A 61 -23.53 -7.71 16.83
N GLN A 62 -22.58 -8.64 17.05
CA GLN A 62 -22.82 -10.06 17.29
C GLN A 62 -22.75 -10.48 18.78
N GLU A 63 -22.61 -9.55 19.72
CA GLU A 63 -22.80 -9.84 21.16
C GLU A 63 -24.25 -9.57 21.59
N PRO A 64 -25.12 -10.60 21.71
CA PRO A 64 -26.28 -10.50 22.58
C PRO A 64 -25.76 -10.56 24.02
N GLY A 65 -26.07 -9.53 24.82
CA GLY A 65 -25.96 -9.62 26.27
C GLY A 65 -26.85 -10.72 26.86
#